data_AF-A0A7W0PWZ9-F1
#
_entry.id   AF-A0A7W0PWZ9-F1
#
_cell.length_a   1.000
_cell.length_b   1.000
_cell.length_c   1.000
_cell.angle_alpha   90.00
_cell.angle_beta   90.00
_cell.angle_gamma   90.00
#
_symmetry.space_group_name_H-M   'P 1'
#
loop_
_entity.id
_entity.type
_entity.pdbx_description
1 polymer ?
#
loop_
_entity_poly.entity_id
_entity_poly.type
_entity_poly.pdbx_seq_one_letter_code
_entity_poly.pdbx_strand_id
1 'polypeptide(L)'
;LAAIYSFGVLIAFTAAQLAVIRLRMREPSLARPFRACPNIRVRGVELPIPALVGAPLTFAVWVLAMVTHPGARYVGPLWLLAGLVVFVVVRRVGRRGLLEQVSATELPPGAEFKRILVPLKLGDIGEEMVATAIALAKEGGAEIEAITVVRVPRRYELEGPLPPDVATRVDVSLEEARLLGAEHGVEVRTDAVRARSIGHAIVDEARARNADLIVVGSSPRWRRQSRFFSPTVDFVLRRAPCEVLVVAFPEGLFEE
;
A
#
# COMPACT_ATOMS: atom_id res chain seq x y z
N LEU A 1 -9.11 26.27 30.88
CA LEU A 1 -9.11 25.38 29.70
C LEU A 1 -8.17 25.87 28.60
N ALA A 2 -8.28 27.12 28.14
CA ALA A 2 -7.41 27.69 27.10
C ALA A 2 -5.90 27.56 27.37
N ALA A 3 -5.44 27.84 28.60
CA ALA A 3 -4.01 27.74 28.96
C ALA A 3 -3.44 26.30 28.89
N ILE A 4 -4.28 25.27 29.08
CA ILE A 4 -3.85 23.85 28.98
C ILE A 4 -3.75 23.44 27.51
N TYR A 5 -4.66 23.91 26.67
CA TYR A 5 -4.62 23.69 25.22
C TYR A 5 -3.37 24.34 24.59
N SER A 6 -3.02 25.55 25.02
CA SER A 6 -1.83 26.27 24.54
C SER A 6 -0.52 25.50 24.80
N PHE A 7 -0.42 24.74 25.89
CA PHE A 7 0.79 23.96 26.21
C PHE A 7 1.15 22.95 25.11
N GLY A 8 0.18 22.11 24.72
CA GLY A 8 0.40 21.04 23.73
C GLY A 8 0.66 21.59 22.32
N VAL A 9 -0.03 22.69 21.98
CA VAL A 9 0.12 23.35 20.68
C VAL A 9 1.50 23.99 20.53
N LEU A 10 1.97 24.70 21.56
CA LEU A 10 3.27 25.39 21.51
C LEU A 10 4.42 24.38 21.39
N ILE A 11 4.43 23.31 22.18
CA ILE A 11 5.48 22.29 22.09
C ILE A 11 5.46 21.56 20.74
N ALA A 12 4.28 21.29 20.17
CA ALA A 12 4.15 20.69 18.84
C ALA A 12 4.70 21.60 17.74
N PHE A 13 4.38 22.89 17.77
CA PHE A 13 4.92 23.85 16.79
C PHE A 13 6.43 24.01 16.91
N THR A 14 6.97 24.11 18.13
CA THR A 14 8.42 24.15 18.35
C THR A 14 9.08 22.88 17.80
N ALA A 15 8.53 21.70 18.11
CA ALA A 15 9.06 20.42 17.63
C ALA A 15 9.02 20.31 16.10
N ALA A 16 7.93 20.73 15.45
CA ALA A 16 7.80 20.73 14.00
C ALA A 16 8.83 21.63 13.32
N GLN A 17 9.04 22.85 13.85
CA GLN A 17 10.02 23.79 13.31
C GLN A 17 11.46 23.29 13.51
N LEU A 18 11.78 22.72 14.68
CA LEU A 18 13.07 22.08 14.94
C LEU A 18 13.29 20.85 14.05
N ALA A 19 12.25 20.06 13.78
CA ALA A 19 12.32 18.92 12.87
C ALA A 19 12.66 19.37 11.45
N VAL A 20 12.03 20.44 10.94
CA VAL A 20 12.40 21.03 9.64
C VAL A 20 13.87 21.45 9.63
N ILE A 21 14.32 22.21 10.63
CA ILE A 21 15.72 22.65 10.73
C ILE A 21 16.67 21.44 10.75
N ARG A 22 16.39 20.44 11.58
CA ARG A 22 17.21 19.23 11.72
C ARG A 22 17.24 18.40 10.43
N LEU A 23 16.11 18.23 9.76
CA LEU A 23 16.01 17.52 8.49
C LEU A 23 16.84 18.24 7.41
N ARG A 24 16.78 19.59 7.38
CA ARG A 24 17.58 20.35 6.43
C ARG A 24 19.09 20.21 6.65
N MET A 25 19.53 20.09 7.90
CA MET A 25 20.94 19.87 8.23
C MET A 25 21.40 18.43 8.01
N ARG A 26 20.56 17.42 8.28
CA ARG A 26 20.91 16.00 8.14
C ARG A 26 20.82 15.52 6.70
N GLU A 27 19.83 15.99 5.95
CA GLU A 27 19.51 15.52 4.61
C GLU A 27 19.32 16.71 3.65
N PRO A 28 20.40 17.45 3.35
CA PRO A 28 20.33 18.66 2.54
C PRO A 28 19.98 18.40 1.07
N SER A 29 20.30 17.21 0.55
CA SER A 29 20.11 16.81 -0.86
C SER A 29 18.71 16.30 -1.21
N LEU A 30 17.81 16.12 -0.23
CA LEU A 30 16.45 15.65 -0.50
C LEU A 30 15.70 16.59 -1.46
N ALA A 31 15.01 16.02 -2.43
CA ALA A 31 14.11 16.74 -3.32
C ALA A 31 12.96 17.36 -2.51
N ARG A 32 12.72 18.66 -2.69
CA ARG A 32 11.70 19.41 -1.95
C ARG A 32 10.82 20.16 -2.94
N PRO A 33 9.60 19.65 -3.23
CA PRO A 33 8.65 20.30 -4.15
C PRO A 33 8.23 21.69 -3.68
N PHE A 34 8.15 21.88 -2.35
CA PHE A 34 7.83 23.17 -1.74
C PHE A 34 8.97 23.67 -0.84
N ARG A 35 9.31 24.95 -0.96
CA ARG A 35 10.30 25.63 -0.11
C ARG A 35 9.66 26.86 0.53
N ALA A 36 9.58 26.87 1.87
CA ALA A 36 9.19 28.07 2.61
C ALA A 36 10.23 29.17 2.38
N CYS A 37 9.81 30.30 1.81
CA CYS A 37 10.62 31.50 1.66
C CYS A 37 10.18 32.55 2.69
N PRO A 38 11.09 33.38 3.24
CA PRO A 38 12.52 33.50 2.93
C PRO A 38 13.42 32.45 3.63
N ASN A 39 14.56 32.11 3.00
CA ASN A 39 15.59 31.21 3.54
C ASN A 39 16.92 31.94 3.75
N ILE A 40 17.71 31.52 4.74
CA ILE A 40 19.10 31.97 4.94
C ILE A 40 20.06 30.80 4.76
N ARG A 41 21.26 31.08 4.26
CA ARG A 41 22.32 30.08 4.10
C ARG A 41 23.21 30.08 5.33
N VAL A 42 23.17 29.01 6.11
CA VAL A 42 24.01 28.82 7.31
C VAL A 42 24.79 27.52 7.14
N ARG A 43 26.13 27.58 7.23
CA ARG A 43 27.03 26.41 7.08
C ARG A 43 26.76 25.58 5.80
N GLY A 44 26.48 26.24 4.68
CA GLY A 44 26.22 25.58 3.39
C GLY A 44 24.80 25.01 3.23
N VAL A 45 23.93 25.13 4.25
CA VAL A 45 22.55 24.64 4.22
C VAL A 45 21.56 25.80 4.20
N GLU A 46 20.52 25.71 3.36
CA GLU A 46 19.43 26.70 3.31
C GLU A 46 18.39 26.41 4.39
N LEU A 47 18.36 27.23 5.43
CA LEU A 47 17.41 27.12 6.54
C LEU A 47 16.26 28.15 6.39
N PRO A 48 15.00 27.76 6.66
CA PRO A 48 13.87 28.67 6.55
C PRO A 48 13.86 29.63 7.75
N ILE A 49 13.86 30.94 7.46
CA ILE A 49 13.81 31.98 8.49
C ILE A 49 12.58 31.82 9.40
N PRO A 50 11.38 31.49 8.89
CA PRO A 50 10.21 31.31 9.74
C PRO A 50 10.39 30.22 10.81
N ALA A 51 11.10 29.13 10.51
CA ALA A 51 11.36 28.09 11.50
C ALA A 51 12.46 28.52 12.49
N LEU A 52 13.50 29.22 12.01
CA LEU A 52 14.62 29.68 12.83
C LEU A 52 14.18 30.70 13.88
N VAL A 53 13.25 31.58 13.53
CA VAL A 53 12.68 32.59 14.44
C VAL A 53 11.49 32.01 15.21
N GLY A 54 10.66 31.21 14.56
CA GLY A 54 9.47 30.62 15.17
C GLY A 54 9.79 29.65 16.30
N ALA A 55 10.81 28.79 16.14
CA ALA A 55 11.16 27.79 17.14
C ALA A 55 11.55 28.42 18.50
N PRO A 56 12.48 29.39 18.58
CA PRO A 56 12.80 30.04 19.85
C PRO A 56 11.64 30.87 20.40
N LEU A 57 10.84 31.54 19.56
CA LEU A 57 9.68 32.31 20.03
C LEU A 57 8.61 31.40 20.65
N THR A 58 8.20 30.35 19.95
CA THR A 58 7.20 29.39 20.45
C THR A 58 7.70 28.69 21.71
N PHE A 59 8.99 28.35 21.77
CA PHE A 59 9.61 27.78 22.96
C PHE A 59 9.63 28.78 24.13
N ALA A 60 9.98 30.04 23.90
CA ALA A 60 9.98 31.08 24.94
C ALA A 60 8.57 31.31 25.50
N VAL A 61 7.55 31.35 24.64
CA VAL A 61 6.14 31.46 25.07
C VAL A 61 5.71 30.22 25.85
N TRP A 62 6.17 29.02 25.47
CA TRP A 62 5.91 27.79 26.21
C TRP A 62 6.55 27.82 27.61
N VAL A 63 7.81 28.27 27.72
CA VAL A 63 8.50 28.46 29.01
C VAL A 63 7.74 29.48 29.87
N LEU A 64 7.36 30.62 29.28
CA LEU A 64 6.58 31.63 29.97
C LEU A 64 5.27 31.05 30.49
N ALA A 65 4.55 30.26 29.69
CA ALA A 65 3.32 29.59 30.10
C ALA A 65 3.53 28.61 31.27
N MET A 66 4.66 27.88 31.31
CA MET A 66 5.00 27.01 32.45
C MET A 66 5.27 27.80 33.74
N VAL A 67 5.82 29.01 33.63
CA VAL A 67 6.09 29.88 34.77
C VAL A 67 4.82 30.57 35.25
N THR A 68 3.99 31.09 34.34
CA THR A 68 2.82 31.93 34.67
C THR A 68 1.58 31.13 35.03
N HIS A 69 1.40 29.92 34.49
CA HIS A 69 0.17 29.15 34.65
C HIS A 69 0.40 27.80 35.34
N PRO A 70 -0.20 27.57 36.52
CA PRO A 70 -0.05 26.29 37.24
C PRO A 70 -0.62 25.10 36.46
N GLY A 71 -1.68 25.32 35.67
CA GLY A 71 -2.26 24.29 34.80
C GLY A 71 -1.27 23.79 33.74
N ALA A 72 -0.56 24.70 33.07
CA ALA A 72 0.47 24.34 32.09
C ALA A 72 1.67 23.64 32.76
N ARG A 73 2.00 24.03 33.99
CA ARG A 73 3.13 23.48 34.74
C ARG A 73 2.97 22.00 35.11
N TYR A 74 1.77 21.59 35.52
CA TYR A 74 1.55 20.24 36.04
C TYR A 74 0.75 19.37 35.07
N VAL A 75 -0.37 19.88 34.53
CA VAL A 75 -1.25 19.10 33.67
C VAL A 75 -0.60 18.81 32.32
N GLY A 76 0.16 19.77 31.78
CA GLY A 76 0.89 19.61 30.51
C GLY A 76 1.87 18.44 30.53
N PRO A 77 2.87 18.43 31.44
CA PRO A 77 3.82 17.32 31.55
C PRO A 77 3.16 15.98 31.88
N LEU A 78 2.14 15.97 32.76
CA LEU A 78 1.40 14.75 33.08
C LEU A 78 0.71 14.16 31.84
N TRP A 79 0.12 15.01 31.00
CA TRP A 79 -0.50 14.59 29.74
C TRP A 79 0.51 14.04 28.73
N LEU A 80 1.68 14.67 28.60
CA LEU A 80 2.76 14.16 27.76
C LEU A 80 3.26 12.78 28.24
N LEU A 81 3.39 12.61 29.55
CA LEU A 81 3.77 11.32 30.13
C LEU A 81 2.73 10.25 29.82
N ALA A 82 1.44 10.55 29.95
CA ALA A 82 0.37 9.63 29.58
C ALA A 82 0.43 9.23 28.10
N GLY A 83 0.64 10.20 27.20
CA GLY A 83 0.82 9.93 25.76
C GLY A 83 2.03 9.05 25.47
N LEU A 84 3.16 9.28 26.16
CA LEU A 84 4.36 8.47 26.04
C LEU A 84 4.11 7.02 26.50
N VAL A 85 3.39 6.84 27.61
CA VAL A 85 3.00 5.51 28.10
C VAL A 85 2.14 4.77 27.07
N VAL A 86 1.12 5.44 26.52
CA VAL A 86 0.27 4.86 25.47
C VAL A 86 1.11 4.45 24.25
N PHE A 87 2.00 5.32 23.79
CA PHE A 87 2.92 5.03 22.69
C PHE A 87 3.77 3.78 22.96
N VAL A 88 4.37 3.68 24.15
CA VAL A 88 5.20 2.53 24.54
C VAL A 88 4.37 1.24 24.61
N VAL A 89 3.16 1.29 25.18
CA VAL A 89 2.27 0.12 25.29
C VAL A 89 1.88 -0.40 23.91
N VAL A 90 1.41 0.47 23.02
CA VAL A 90 1.03 0.10 21.64
C VAL A 90 2.21 -0.53 20.91
N ARG A 91 3.40 0.04 21.07
CA ARG A 91 4.61 -0.42 20.39
C ARG A 91 5.12 -1.76 20.93
N ARG A 92 5.04 -1.97 22.25
CA ARG A 92 5.35 -3.24 22.93
C ARG A 92 4.39 -4.36 22.49
N VAL A 93 3.09 -4.09 22.45
CA VAL A 93 2.08 -5.07 22.00
C VAL A 93 2.32 -5.45 20.53
N GLY A 94 2.71 -4.49 19.70
CA GLY A 94 3.06 -4.72 18.30
C GLY A 94 4.41 -5.41 18.05
N ARG A 95 5.20 -5.75 19.08
CA ARG A 95 6.57 -6.29 18.99
C ARG A 95 7.51 -5.49 18.07
N ARG A 96 7.34 -4.17 17.99
CA ARG A 96 8.22 -3.27 17.22
C ARG A 96 9.22 -2.61 18.16
N GLY A 97 10.48 -2.42 17.74
CA GLY A 97 11.49 -1.73 18.54
C GLY A 97 11.13 -0.26 18.74
N LEU A 98 11.39 0.37 19.89
CA LEU A 98 10.89 1.71 20.27
C LEU A 98 11.30 2.87 19.35
N LEU A 99 12.46 2.74 18.69
CA LEU A 99 13.01 3.70 17.75
C LEU A 99 13.24 3.08 16.37
N GLU A 100 12.78 1.85 16.17
CA GLU A 100 12.81 1.19 14.87
C GLU A 100 12.11 2.08 13.84
N GLN A 101 12.85 2.55 12.84
CA GLN A 101 12.20 3.15 11.70
C GLN A 101 11.43 2.00 11.05
N VAL A 102 10.10 2.08 11.12
CA VAL A 102 9.29 1.33 10.17
C VAL A 102 9.71 1.93 8.84
N SER A 103 10.64 1.26 8.17
CA SER A 103 10.84 1.48 6.75
C SER A 103 9.45 1.28 6.20
N ALA A 104 8.78 2.37 5.81
CA ALA A 104 7.82 2.24 4.74
C ALA A 104 8.61 1.45 3.70
N THR A 105 8.16 0.25 3.34
CA THR A 105 8.69 -0.41 2.17
C THR A 105 8.65 0.66 1.10
N GLU A 106 9.80 1.24 0.77
CA GLU A 106 9.90 2.21 -0.30
C GLU A 106 9.49 1.40 -1.50
N LEU A 107 8.26 1.61 -1.98
CA LEU A 107 7.85 1.12 -3.28
C LEU A 107 8.94 1.62 -4.23
N PRO A 108 9.72 0.74 -4.87
CA PRO A 108 10.78 1.18 -5.75
C PRO A 108 10.16 2.16 -6.75
N PRO A 109 10.66 3.40 -6.88
CA PRO A 109 10.22 4.26 -7.95
C PRO A 109 10.62 3.58 -9.27
N GLY A 110 9.61 3.05 -9.98
CA GLY A 110 9.81 2.25 -11.19
C GLY A 110 10.04 0.76 -10.90
N ALA A 111 9.10 0.08 -10.24
CA ALA A 111 9.09 -1.37 -10.24
C ALA A 111 8.89 -1.87 -11.69
N GLU A 112 10.00 -2.23 -12.35
CA GLU A 112 9.98 -2.95 -13.62
C GLU A 112 9.55 -4.39 -13.33
N PHE A 113 8.29 -4.68 -13.57
CA PHE A 113 7.77 -6.05 -13.54
C PHE A 113 8.14 -6.76 -14.83
N LYS A 114 8.64 -7.99 -14.72
CA LYS A 114 9.01 -8.83 -15.85
C LYS A 114 8.02 -9.96 -16.08
N ARG A 115 7.33 -10.42 -15.03
CA ARG A 115 6.41 -11.58 -15.09
C ARG A 115 5.17 -11.31 -14.26
N ILE A 116 4.10 -10.93 -14.95
CA ILE A 116 2.82 -10.57 -14.36
C ILE A 116 1.89 -11.78 -14.38
N LEU A 117 1.46 -12.25 -13.22
CA LEU A 117 0.45 -13.28 -13.06
C LEU A 117 -0.95 -12.67 -12.91
N VAL A 118 -1.87 -13.06 -13.78
CA VAL A 118 -3.26 -12.61 -13.76
C VAL A 118 -4.19 -13.79 -13.49
N PRO A 119 -4.64 -14.00 -12.23
CA PRO A 119 -5.67 -14.98 -11.94
C PRO A 119 -7.03 -14.51 -12.45
N LEU A 120 -7.46 -15.12 -13.55
CA LEU A 120 -8.74 -14.86 -14.19
C LEU A 120 -9.88 -15.40 -13.36
N LYS A 121 -10.92 -14.57 -13.28
CA LYS A 121 -12.23 -14.98 -12.80
C LYS A 121 -13.17 -14.89 -14.00
N LEU A 122 -13.95 -15.95 -14.21
CA LEU A 122 -15.02 -15.97 -15.20
C LEU A 122 -15.96 -14.75 -15.02
N GLY A 123 -16.18 -14.01 -16.11
CA GLY A 123 -16.95 -12.77 -16.19
C GLY A 123 -16.09 -11.50 -16.32
N ASP A 124 -16.74 -10.35 -16.45
CA ASP A 124 -16.19 -9.06 -16.89
C ASP A 124 -15.01 -8.53 -16.05
N ILE A 125 -14.97 -8.91 -14.77
CA ILE A 125 -13.86 -8.54 -13.87
C ILE A 125 -12.53 -9.15 -14.36
N GLY A 126 -12.55 -10.33 -14.99
CA GLY A 126 -11.35 -10.99 -15.49
C GLY A 126 -10.69 -10.23 -16.64
N GLU A 127 -11.50 -9.76 -17.59
CA GLU A 127 -11.03 -9.02 -18.78
C GLU A 127 -10.31 -7.73 -18.41
N GLU A 128 -10.90 -6.95 -17.50
CA GLU A 128 -10.29 -5.72 -17.00
C GLU A 128 -8.93 -5.95 -16.30
N MET A 129 -8.74 -7.11 -15.69
CA MET A 129 -7.45 -7.44 -15.06
C MET A 129 -6.39 -7.75 -16.11
N VAL A 130 -6.78 -8.40 -17.21
CA VAL A 130 -5.90 -8.60 -18.35
C VAL A 130 -5.56 -7.26 -19.01
N ALA A 131 -6.55 -6.39 -19.22
CA ALA A 131 -6.32 -5.06 -19.79
C ALA A 131 -5.36 -4.23 -18.92
N THR A 132 -5.54 -4.26 -17.60
CA THR A 132 -4.62 -3.61 -16.64
C THR A 132 -3.21 -4.20 -16.74
N ALA A 133 -3.08 -5.52 -16.80
CA ALA A 133 -1.78 -6.18 -16.94
C ALA A 133 -1.10 -5.85 -18.28
N ILE A 134 -1.86 -5.76 -19.38
CA ILE A 134 -1.37 -5.34 -20.70
C ILE A 134 -0.83 -3.91 -20.65
N ALA A 135 -1.54 -2.99 -20.00
CA ALA A 135 -1.09 -1.61 -19.86
C ALA A 135 0.27 -1.55 -19.13
N LEU A 136 0.42 -2.31 -18.05
CA LEU A 136 1.69 -2.41 -17.31
C LEU A 136 2.80 -3.07 -18.14
N ALA A 137 2.47 -4.14 -18.87
CA ALA A 137 3.42 -4.85 -19.70
C ALA A 137 3.92 -4.00 -20.88
N LYS A 138 3.10 -3.10 -21.44
CA LYS A 138 3.52 -2.18 -22.50
C LYS A 138 4.57 -1.17 -22.05
N GLU A 139 4.47 -0.69 -20.82
CA GLU A 139 5.41 0.27 -20.27
C GLU A 139 6.74 -0.39 -19.90
N GLY A 140 6.71 -1.63 -19.39
CA GLY A 140 7.88 -2.33 -18.85
C GLY A 140 8.45 -3.49 -19.69
N GLY A 141 7.80 -3.90 -20.78
CA GLY A 141 8.18 -5.09 -21.57
C GLY A 141 7.96 -6.42 -20.82
N ALA A 142 6.94 -6.50 -19.97
CA ALA A 142 6.67 -7.66 -19.13
C ALA A 142 5.98 -8.82 -19.89
N GLU A 143 6.27 -10.06 -19.49
CA GLU A 143 5.50 -11.22 -19.90
C GLU A 143 4.25 -11.36 -19.02
N ILE A 144 3.10 -11.71 -19.64
CA ILE A 144 1.84 -11.91 -18.92
C ILE A 144 1.48 -13.39 -18.92
N GLU A 145 1.18 -13.91 -17.74
CA GLU A 145 0.65 -15.25 -17.52
C GLU A 145 -0.76 -15.15 -16.94
N ALA A 146 -1.77 -15.46 -17.74
CA ALA A 146 -3.16 -15.47 -17.32
C ALA A 146 -3.62 -16.89 -16.98
N ILE A 147 -4.03 -17.10 -15.72
CA ILE A 147 -4.43 -18.44 -15.25
C ILE A 147 -5.89 -18.47 -14.82
N THR A 148 -6.61 -19.51 -15.19
CA THR A 148 -7.96 -19.77 -14.67
C THR A 148 -7.90 -20.91 -13.67
N VAL A 149 -8.21 -20.63 -12.41
CA VAL A 149 -8.19 -21.66 -11.36
C VAL A 149 -9.55 -22.35 -11.23
N VAL A 150 -9.62 -23.61 -11.65
CA VAL A 150 -10.82 -24.45 -11.51
C VAL A 150 -10.80 -25.14 -10.16
N ARG A 151 -11.77 -24.79 -9.30
CA ARG A 151 -11.93 -25.44 -8.00
C ARG A 151 -12.59 -26.81 -8.15
N VAL A 152 -11.83 -27.88 -7.99
CA VAL A 152 -12.33 -29.26 -8.08
C VAL A 152 -12.81 -29.75 -6.71
N PRO A 153 -14.07 -30.17 -6.53
CA PRO A 153 -14.57 -30.79 -5.28
C PRO A 153 -13.95 -32.17 -5.02
N ARG A 154 -13.70 -32.53 -3.74
CA ARG A 154 -13.01 -33.78 -3.34
C ARG A 154 -13.60 -35.09 -3.89
N ARG A 155 -14.88 -35.08 -4.26
CA ARG A 155 -15.57 -36.23 -4.89
C ARG A 155 -15.09 -36.55 -6.31
N TYR A 156 -14.39 -35.62 -6.95
CA TYR A 156 -13.76 -35.83 -8.26
C TYR A 156 -12.24 -35.88 -8.12
N GLU A 157 -11.61 -36.63 -9.02
CA GLU A 157 -10.16 -36.66 -9.20
C GLU A 157 -9.62 -35.27 -9.58
N LEU A 158 -8.47 -34.90 -9.03
CA LEU A 158 -7.92 -33.54 -9.22
C LEU A 158 -7.47 -33.30 -10.67
N GLU A 159 -6.77 -34.28 -11.26
CA GLU A 159 -6.27 -34.25 -12.64
C GLU A 159 -7.25 -34.88 -13.65
N GLY A 160 -8.47 -35.20 -13.21
CA GLY A 160 -9.49 -35.80 -14.06
C GLY A 160 -10.00 -34.84 -15.15
N PRO A 161 -10.77 -35.37 -16.13
CA PRO A 161 -11.40 -34.55 -17.14
C PRO A 161 -12.38 -33.57 -16.50
N LEU A 162 -12.33 -32.31 -16.93
CA LEU A 162 -13.32 -31.32 -16.53
C LEU A 162 -14.66 -31.63 -17.21
N PRO A 163 -15.80 -31.35 -16.55
CA PRO A 163 -17.10 -31.35 -17.20
C PRO A 163 -17.06 -30.48 -18.47
N PRO A 164 -17.69 -30.91 -19.59
CA PRO A 164 -17.59 -30.21 -20.87
C PRO A 164 -17.98 -28.72 -20.78
N ASP A 165 -19.02 -28.41 -20.01
CA ASP A 165 -19.50 -27.05 -19.78
C ASP A 165 -18.49 -26.16 -19.03
N VAL A 166 -17.73 -26.74 -18.10
CA VAL A 166 -16.67 -26.04 -17.37
C VAL A 166 -15.46 -25.86 -18.27
N ALA A 167 -15.05 -26.90 -19.00
CA ALA A 167 -13.93 -26.84 -19.94
C ALA A 167 -14.14 -25.73 -20.97
N THR A 168 -15.29 -25.72 -21.66
CA THR A 168 -15.61 -24.69 -22.66
C THR A 168 -15.56 -23.28 -22.09
N ARG A 169 -16.09 -23.04 -20.89
CA ARG A 169 -16.03 -21.72 -20.26
C ARG A 169 -14.61 -21.28 -19.91
N VAL A 170 -13.76 -22.20 -19.47
CA VAL A 170 -12.35 -21.92 -19.20
C VAL A 170 -11.62 -21.59 -20.50
N ASP A 171 -11.81 -22.42 -21.53
CA ASP A 171 -11.16 -22.24 -22.83
C ASP A 171 -11.55 -20.91 -23.47
N VAL A 172 -12.83 -20.54 -23.44
CA VAL A 172 -13.32 -19.24 -23.94
C VAL A 172 -12.64 -18.09 -23.20
N SER A 173 -12.60 -18.11 -21.87
CA SER A 173 -12.01 -17.03 -21.07
C SER A 173 -10.49 -16.91 -21.27
N LEU A 174 -9.79 -18.04 -21.46
CA LEU A 174 -8.36 -18.04 -21.76
C LEU A 174 -8.08 -17.51 -23.18
N GLU A 175 -8.92 -17.85 -24.15
CA GLU A 175 -8.77 -17.37 -25.53
C GLU A 175 -9.07 -15.87 -25.65
N GLU A 176 -10.10 -15.37 -24.94
CA GLU A 176 -10.40 -13.94 -24.83
C GLU A 176 -9.19 -13.15 -24.30
N ALA A 177 -8.56 -13.64 -23.22
CA ALA A 177 -7.35 -13.01 -22.66
C ALA A 177 -6.19 -13.00 -23.67
N ARG A 178 -6.06 -14.05 -24.48
CA ARG A 178 -5.02 -14.16 -25.51
C ARG A 178 -5.26 -13.19 -26.66
N LEU A 179 -6.51 -13.09 -27.13
CA LEU A 179 -6.92 -12.16 -28.18
C LEU A 179 -6.71 -10.71 -27.73
N LEU A 180 -7.12 -10.37 -26.50
CA LEU A 180 -6.93 -9.05 -25.94
C LEU A 180 -5.45 -8.65 -25.89
N GLY A 181 -4.57 -9.59 -25.51
CA GLY A 181 -3.12 -9.41 -25.58
C GLY A 181 -2.62 -9.14 -26.99
N ALA A 182 -3.04 -9.98 -27.94
CA ALA A 182 -2.63 -9.89 -29.35
C ALA A 182 -3.05 -8.57 -30.01
N GLU A 183 -4.27 -8.09 -29.75
CA GLU A 183 -4.77 -6.78 -30.23
C GLU A 183 -3.88 -5.62 -29.76
N HIS A 184 -3.26 -5.78 -28.60
CA HIS A 184 -2.42 -4.78 -27.98
C HIS A 184 -0.92 -5.03 -28.22
N GLY A 185 -0.54 -6.07 -28.96
CA GLY A 185 0.86 -6.41 -29.26
C GLY A 185 1.64 -6.96 -28.06
N VAL A 186 0.95 -7.56 -27.08
CA VAL A 186 1.54 -8.17 -25.88
C VAL A 186 1.28 -9.68 -25.87
N GLU A 187 2.32 -10.49 -25.67
CA GLU A 187 2.16 -11.95 -25.55
C GLU A 187 1.52 -12.29 -24.19
N VAL A 188 0.35 -12.92 -24.22
CA VAL A 188 -0.34 -13.45 -23.05
C VAL A 188 -0.31 -14.97 -23.11
N ARG A 189 0.38 -15.59 -22.16
CA ARG A 189 0.37 -17.05 -21.97
C ARG A 189 -0.79 -17.43 -21.08
N THR A 190 -1.56 -18.43 -21.50
CA THR A 190 -2.78 -18.84 -20.79
C THR A 190 -2.68 -20.28 -20.29
N ASP A 191 -3.21 -20.54 -19.09
CA ASP A 191 -3.22 -21.88 -18.51
C ASP A 191 -4.43 -22.13 -17.58
N ALA A 192 -4.87 -23.38 -17.52
CA ALA A 192 -5.97 -23.83 -16.69
C ALA A 192 -5.45 -24.65 -15.50
N VAL A 193 -5.57 -24.10 -14.29
CA VAL A 193 -5.01 -24.72 -13.07
C VAL A 193 -6.11 -25.37 -12.26
N ARG A 194 -5.99 -26.68 -12.02
CA ARG A 194 -6.95 -27.44 -11.21
C ARG A 194 -6.51 -27.47 -9.76
N ALA A 195 -7.38 -27.03 -8.85
CA ALA A 195 -7.00 -26.96 -7.44
C ALA A 195 -8.17 -27.19 -6.48
N ARG A 196 -7.86 -27.52 -5.21
CA ARG A 196 -8.86 -27.56 -4.12
C ARG A 196 -9.10 -26.20 -3.49
N SER A 197 -8.13 -25.28 -3.61
CA SER A 197 -8.20 -23.93 -3.05
C SER A 197 -7.63 -22.93 -4.04
N ILE A 198 -8.41 -21.90 -4.35
CA ILE A 198 -8.05 -20.88 -5.34
C ILE A 198 -6.87 -20.05 -4.85
N GLY A 199 -6.94 -19.53 -3.62
CA GLY A 199 -5.88 -18.69 -3.08
C GLY A 199 -4.53 -19.42 -2.97
N HIS A 200 -4.54 -20.71 -2.60
CA HIS A 200 -3.32 -21.52 -2.58
C HIS A 200 -2.76 -21.71 -3.99
N ALA A 201 -3.59 -22.10 -4.95
CA ALA A 201 -3.16 -22.28 -6.34
C ALA A 201 -2.51 -21.01 -6.91
N ILE A 202 -3.12 -19.84 -6.72
CA ILE A 202 -2.54 -18.58 -7.21
C ILE A 202 -1.14 -18.34 -6.62
N VAL A 203 -0.97 -18.57 -5.31
CA VAL A 203 0.33 -18.39 -4.64
C VAL A 203 1.36 -19.43 -5.10
N ASP A 204 0.94 -20.67 -5.30
CA ASP A 204 1.82 -21.75 -5.76
C ASP A 204 2.25 -21.55 -7.22
N GLU A 205 1.32 -21.13 -8.09
CA GLU A 205 1.61 -20.75 -9.48
C GLU A 205 2.52 -19.52 -9.57
N ALA A 206 2.31 -18.51 -8.72
CA ALA A 206 3.21 -17.35 -8.65
C ALA A 206 4.64 -17.76 -8.31
N ARG A 207 4.83 -18.77 -7.44
CA ARG A 207 6.16 -19.32 -7.14
C ARG A 207 6.71 -20.14 -8.30
N ALA A 208 5.90 -21.04 -8.86
CA ALA A 208 6.33 -21.93 -9.94
C ALA A 208 6.78 -21.14 -11.18
N ARG A 209 6.07 -20.07 -11.50
CA ARG A 209 6.32 -19.18 -12.65
C ARG A 209 7.29 -18.04 -12.33
N ASN A 210 7.76 -17.95 -11.08
CA ASN A 210 8.61 -16.86 -10.59
C ASN A 210 8.00 -15.47 -10.90
N ALA A 211 6.69 -15.31 -10.75
CA ALA A 211 6.00 -14.05 -10.98
C ALA A 211 6.51 -12.98 -10.01
N ASP A 212 6.70 -11.77 -10.49
CA ASP A 212 7.09 -10.60 -9.68
C ASP A 212 5.91 -9.67 -9.37
N LEU A 213 4.79 -9.82 -10.09
CA LEU A 213 3.53 -9.15 -9.81
C LEU A 213 2.34 -10.11 -9.95
N ILE A 214 1.37 -10.01 -9.03
CA ILE A 214 0.05 -10.62 -9.17
C ILE A 214 -0.99 -9.51 -9.29
N VAL A 215 -1.76 -9.49 -10.39
CA VAL A 215 -2.83 -8.50 -10.62
C VAL A 215 -4.17 -9.13 -10.27
N VAL A 216 -4.83 -8.63 -9.23
CA VAL A 216 -6.11 -9.17 -8.74
C VAL A 216 -7.20 -8.11 -8.67
N GLY A 217 -8.42 -8.49 -9.08
CA GLY A 217 -9.58 -7.61 -9.00
C GLY A 217 -10.26 -7.66 -7.62
N SER A 218 -10.66 -6.50 -7.10
CA SER A 218 -11.51 -6.37 -5.93
C SER A 218 -12.96 -6.04 -6.33
N SER A 219 -13.81 -7.06 -6.27
CA SER A 219 -15.24 -6.94 -6.58
C SER A 219 -15.96 -5.96 -5.61
N PRO A 220 -16.78 -5.02 -6.12
CA PRO A 220 -17.47 -4.00 -5.31
C PRO A 220 -18.32 -4.57 -4.16
N ARG A 221 -18.94 -5.75 -4.36
CA ARG A 221 -19.83 -6.38 -3.38
C ARG A 221 -19.22 -6.62 -2.00
N TRP A 222 -17.90 -6.79 -1.91
CA TRP A 222 -17.24 -7.01 -0.63
C TRP A 222 -17.13 -5.73 0.19
N ARG A 223 -16.93 -4.57 -0.46
CA ARG A 223 -16.79 -3.26 0.21
C ARG A 223 -18.04 -2.89 1.02
N ARG A 224 -19.24 -3.26 0.54
CA ARG A 224 -20.51 -3.05 1.27
C ARG A 224 -20.62 -3.87 2.57
N GLN A 225 -19.88 -4.96 2.72
CA GLN A 225 -19.99 -5.89 3.85
C GLN A 225 -18.95 -5.66 4.96
N SER A 226 -18.38 -4.45 5.10
CA SER A 226 -17.28 -4.13 6.03
C SER A 226 -15.98 -4.92 5.82
N ARG A 227 -15.88 -5.69 4.73
CA ARG A 227 -14.66 -6.40 4.31
C ARG A 227 -14.11 -5.74 3.04
N PHE A 228 -12.92 -5.15 3.11
CA PHE A 228 -12.31 -4.50 1.93
C PHE A 228 -12.00 -5.47 0.78
N PHE A 229 -11.81 -6.77 1.06
CA PHE A 229 -11.37 -7.78 0.09
C PHE A 229 -12.13 -9.12 0.19
N SER A 230 -12.19 -9.83 -0.94
CA SER A 230 -12.63 -11.24 -1.01
C SER A 230 -11.69 -12.15 -0.20
N PRO A 231 -12.16 -13.27 0.37
CA PRO A 231 -11.28 -14.24 1.05
C PRO A 231 -10.09 -14.71 0.21
N THR A 232 -10.27 -14.84 -1.12
CA THR A 232 -9.17 -15.20 -2.03
C THR A 232 -8.13 -14.07 -2.11
N VAL A 233 -8.57 -12.82 -2.24
CA VAL A 233 -7.67 -11.65 -2.34
C VAL A 233 -6.93 -11.44 -1.02
N ASP A 234 -7.63 -11.50 0.13
CA ASP A 234 -7.00 -11.41 1.46
C ASP A 234 -5.98 -12.53 1.68
N PHE A 235 -6.26 -13.74 1.18
CA PHE A 235 -5.33 -14.85 1.24
C PHE A 235 -4.06 -14.58 0.41
N VAL A 236 -4.21 -14.13 -0.84
CA VAL A 236 -3.09 -13.80 -1.73
C VAL A 236 -2.25 -12.67 -1.13
N LEU A 237 -2.87 -11.57 -0.67
CA LEU A 237 -2.17 -10.45 -0.02
C LEU A 237 -1.31 -10.86 1.18
N ARG A 238 -1.72 -11.89 1.93
CA ARG A 238 -0.98 -12.36 3.11
C ARG A 238 0.14 -13.34 2.80
N ARG A 239 0.15 -13.97 1.63
CA ARG A 239 0.99 -15.16 1.35
C ARG A 239 1.71 -15.12 0.02
N ALA A 240 1.41 -14.16 -0.85
CA ALA A 240 2.07 -14.01 -2.15
C ALA A 240 3.59 -13.90 -1.96
N PRO A 241 4.37 -14.54 -2.84
CA PRO A 241 5.83 -14.45 -2.82
C PRO A 241 6.35 -13.12 -3.40
N CYS A 242 5.48 -12.33 -4.01
CA CYS A 242 5.79 -11.16 -4.81
C CYS A 242 4.76 -10.04 -4.59
N GLU A 243 4.91 -8.94 -5.33
CA GLU A 243 4.01 -7.80 -5.21
C GLU A 243 2.60 -8.15 -5.70
N VAL A 244 1.59 -7.50 -5.11
CA VAL A 244 0.19 -7.74 -5.45
C VAL A 244 -0.47 -6.40 -5.74
N LEU A 245 -0.89 -6.21 -7.00
CA LEU A 245 -1.69 -5.07 -7.41
C LEU A 245 -3.17 -5.44 -7.27
N VAL A 246 -3.88 -4.68 -6.44
CA VAL A 246 -5.33 -4.84 -6.28
C VAL A 246 -6.05 -3.72 -7.02
N VAL A 247 -6.77 -4.07 -8.07
CA VAL A 247 -7.57 -3.12 -8.84
C VAL A 247 -8.97 -3.05 -8.26
N ALA A 248 -9.39 -1.83 -7.89
CA ALA A 248 -10.69 -1.57 -7.29
C ALA A 248 -11.59 -0.83 -8.28
N PHE A 249 -12.68 -1.47 -8.69
CA PHE A 249 -13.67 -0.87 -9.59
C PHE A 249 -14.66 0.04 -8.84
N PRO A 250 -15.12 1.15 -9.41
CA PRO A 250 -16.24 1.91 -8.86
C PRO A 250 -17.54 1.08 -8.82
N GLU A 251 -18.50 1.47 -7.99
CA GLU A 251 -19.81 0.82 -7.97
C GLU A 251 -20.58 1.10 -9.28
N GLY A 252 -21.29 0.10 -9.80
CA GLY A 252 -22.11 0.23 -11.02
C GLY A 252 -21.37 -0.03 -12.35
N LEU A 253 -20.07 -0.30 -12.36
CA LEU A 253 -19.32 -0.55 -13.61
C LEU A 253 -19.77 -1.81 -14.36
N PHE A 254 -20.23 -2.84 -13.63
CA PHE A 254 -20.64 -4.14 -14.17
C PHE A 254 -22.10 -4.48 -13.84
N GLU A 255 -22.90 -3.46 -13.48
CA GLU A 255 -24.35 -3.61 -13.31
C GLU A 255 -25.00 -3.09 -14.61
N GLU A 256 -25.23 -3.99 -15.58
CA GLU A 256 -26.22 -3.82 -16.66
C GLU A 256 -27.55 -4.45 -16.27
#